data_AF-A0A8T4IGR9-F1
#
_entry.id   AF-A0A8T4IGR9-F1
#
_cell.length_a   1.000
_cell.length_b   1.000
_cell.length_c   1.000
_cell.angle_alpha   90.00
_cell.angle_beta   90.00
_cell.angle_gamma   90.00
#
_symmetry.space_group_name_H-M   'P 1'
#
loop_
_entity.id
_entity.type
_entity.pdbx_description
1 polymer ?
#
loop_
_entity_poly.entity_id
_entity_poly.type
_entity_poly.pdbx_seq_one_letter_code
_entity_poly.pdbx_strand_id
1 'polypeptide(L)'
;MTEPARLASAHLEDLAIVAITTPPDAETIALYPELGASERGKLRARLKQLLRYGLPATSKDDPGIRRGYTLRQCLVLSATLCLIDTHLPLGLVVDLVKANEREIVRCGLDAIKRGAVDKEQDDLAVIVTGELWAILDANAYSSSEPMRLRWIKRNALTDAWAEACDLEARGQRVIVDLGFAARTVWGWVAERRLLPGDQVDLLYAALSAEKEGLR
;
A
#
# COMPACT_ATOMS: atom_id res chain seq x y z
N MET A 1 26.18 2.97 -2.72
CA MET A 1 24.90 2.80 -2.00
C MET A 1 24.92 1.45 -1.32
N THR A 2 24.67 1.41 -0.01
CA THR A 2 24.49 0.15 0.72
C THR A 2 23.23 -0.56 0.20
N GLU A 3 23.28 -1.89 0.11
CA GLU A 3 22.10 -2.67 -0.29
C GLU A 3 20.97 -2.43 0.72
N PRO A 4 19.71 -2.18 0.28
CA PRO A 4 18.60 -1.96 1.20
C PRO A 4 18.42 -3.18 2.11
N ALA A 5 18.15 -2.93 3.40
CA ALA A 5 17.90 -4.02 4.34
C ALA A 5 16.62 -4.77 3.97
N ARG A 6 16.59 -6.07 4.29
CA ARG A 6 15.53 -6.98 3.84
C ARG A 6 14.90 -7.72 5.02
N LEU A 7 13.57 -7.73 5.03
CA LEU A 7 12.75 -8.53 5.90
C LEU A 7 12.76 -9.98 5.42
N ALA A 8 13.14 -10.92 6.27
CA ALA A 8 13.15 -12.34 5.92
C ALA A 8 11.76 -12.83 5.48
N SER A 9 11.71 -13.69 4.47
CA SER A 9 10.46 -14.24 3.92
C SER A 9 9.59 -14.98 4.94
N ALA A 10 10.19 -15.48 6.03
CA ALA A 10 9.48 -16.11 7.14
C ALA A 10 8.47 -15.16 7.82
N HIS A 11 8.70 -13.85 7.75
CA HIS A 11 7.86 -12.81 8.37
C HIS A 11 6.78 -12.26 7.43
N LEU A 12 6.74 -12.69 6.17
CA LEU A 12 5.82 -12.12 5.19
C LEU A 12 4.35 -12.45 5.51
N GLU A 13 4.08 -13.67 5.99
CA GLU A 13 2.74 -14.06 6.41
C GLU A 13 2.31 -13.23 7.63
N ASP A 14 3.16 -13.12 8.66
CA ASP A 14 2.86 -12.33 9.86
C ASP A 14 2.60 -10.85 9.52
N LEU A 15 3.43 -10.26 8.65
CA LEU A 15 3.25 -8.90 8.18
C LEU A 15 1.91 -8.72 7.46
N ALA A 16 1.56 -9.68 6.59
CA ALA A 16 0.29 -9.66 5.87
C ALA A 16 -0.90 -9.78 6.82
N ILE A 17 -0.80 -10.60 7.87
CA ILE A 17 -1.82 -10.72 8.92
C ILE A 17 -1.99 -9.36 9.61
N VAL A 18 -0.90 -8.74 10.06
CA VAL A 18 -0.93 -7.44 10.74
C VAL A 18 -1.58 -6.36 9.87
N ALA A 19 -1.26 -6.32 8.57
CA ALA A 19 -1.79 -5.36 7.63
C ALA A 19 -3.33 -5.45 7.45
N ILE A 20 -3.89 -6.67 7.40
CA ILE A 20 -5.33 -6.87 7.12
C ILE A 20 -6.20 -6.96 8.37
N THR A 21 -5.61 -7.27 9.53
CA THR A 21 -6.37 -7.48 10.77
C THR A 21 -6.45 -6.24 11.64
N THR A 22 -5.61 -5.23 11.42
CA THR A 22 -5.65 -4.00 12.21
C THR A 22 -6.71 -3.07 11.62
N PRO A 23 -7.78 -2.74 12.39
CA PRO A 23 -8.80 -1.80 11.94
C PRO A 23 -8.19 -0.41 11.65
N PRO A 24 -8.61 0.30 10.59
CA PRO A 24 -8.10 1.64 10.25
C PRO A 24 -8.25 2.69 11.37
N ASP A 25 -9.22 2.49 12.25
CA ASP A 25 -9.56 3.35 13.39
C ASP A 25 -8.94 2.89 14.71
N ALA A 26 -8.16 1.80 14.72
CA ALA A 26 -7.60 1.29 15.96
C ALA A 26 -6.68 2.32 16.65
N GLU A 27 -6.93 2.53 17.95
CA GLU A 27 -6.09 3.37 18.82
C GLU A 27 -4.73 2.72 19.07
N THR A 28 -4.70 1.39 19.12
CA THR A 28 -3.49 0.59 19.33
C THR A 28 -3.30 -0.40 18.19
N ILE A 29 -2.06 -0.52 17.71
CA ILE A 29 -1.70 -1.53 16.72
C ILE A 29 -1.72 -2.91 17.38
N ALA A 30 -2.52 -3.84 16.84
CA ALA A 30 -2.52 -5.23 17.26
C ALA A 30 -1.24 -5.92 16.76
N LEU A 31 -0.21 -5.96 17.62
CA LEU A 31 1.10 -6.52 17.26
C LEU A 31 1.13 -8.05 17.17
N TYR A 32 0.08 -8.74 17.64
CA TYR A 32 -0.03 -10.20 17.63
C TYR A 32 -1.44 -10.62 17.20
N PRO A 33 -1.86 -10.33 15.96
CA PRO A 33 -3.19 -10.71 15.51
C PRO A 33 -3.26 -12.22 15.27
N GLU A 34 -4.28 -12.86 15.82
CA GLU A 34 -4.54 -14.27 15.59
C GLU A 34 -5.56 -14.46 14.47
N LEU A 35 -5.19 -15.29 13.49
CA LEU A 35 -6.11 -15.82 12.49
C LEU A 35 -6.27 -17.33 12.69
N GLY A 36 -7.50 -17.80 12.53
CA GLY A 36 -7.81 -19.22 12.48
C GLY A 36 -7.10 -19.92 11.31
N ALA A 37 -7.00 -21.26 11.38
CA ALA A 37 -6.30 -22.04 10.37
C ALA A 37 -6.90 -21.89 8.96
N SER A 38 -8.23 -21.71 8.87
CA SER A 38 -8.96 -21.49 7.62
C SER A 38 -8.57 -20.14 6.98
N GLU A 39 -8.57 -19.07 7.77
CA GLU A 39 -8.22 -17.71 7.36
C GLU A 39 -6.76 -17.63 6.93
N ARG A 40 -5.85 -18.23 7.70
CA ARG A 40 -4.43 -18.37 7.30
C ARG A 40 -4.27 -19.11 5.98
N GLY A 41 -5.05 -20.17 5.77
CA GLY A 41 -5.09 -20.91 4.50
C GLY A 41 -5.48 -20.02 3.32
N LYS A 42 -6.54 -19.21 3.48
CA LYS A 42 -6.99 -18.24 2.48
C LYS A 42 -5.95 -17.15 2.21
N LEU A 43 -5.31 -16.62 3.25
CA LEU A 43 -4.25 -15.61 3.13
C LEU A 43 -3.06 -16.16 2.35
N ARG A 44 -2.57 -17.36 2.69
CA ARG A 44 -1.49 -18.01 1.94
C ARG A 44 -1.84 -18.22 0.46
N ALA A 45 -3.09 -18.59 0.16
CA ALA A 45 -3.55 -18.70 -1.21
C ALA A 45 -3.51 -17.35 -1.95
N ARG A 46 -3.97 -16.26 -1.31
CA ARG A 46 -3.90 -14.90 -1.86
C ARG A 46 -2.45 -14.45 -2.09
N LEU A 47 -1.54 -14.67 -1.13
CA LEU A 47 -0.12 -14.35 -1.28
C LEU A 47 0.52 -15.12 -2.46
N LYS A 48 0.19 -16.41 -2.61
CA LYS A 48 0.64 -17.20 -3.77
C LYS A 48 0.09 -16.67 -5.09
N GLN A 49 -1.17 -16.21 -5.11
CA GLN A 49 -1.75 -15.59 -6.31
C GLN A 49 -1.03 -14.28 -6.65
N LEU A 50 -0.80 -13.41 -5.66
CA LEU A 50 -0.08 -12.15 -5.85
C LEU A 50 1.32 -12.33 -6.44
N LEU A 51 2.07 -13.33 -5.96
CA LEU A 51 3.37 -13.66 -6.51
C LEU A 51 3.31 -14.07 -7.99
N ARG A 52 2.21 -14.70 -8.44
CA ARG A 52 2.02 -15.03 -9.87
C ARG A 52 1.79 -13.79 -10.73
N TYR A 53 1.22 -12.72 -10.15
CA TYR A 53 1.07 -11.41 -10.78
C TYR A 53 2.33 -10.51 -10.64
N GLY A 54 3.36 -11.04 -9.98
CA GLY A 54 4.63 -10.37 -9.77
C GLY A 54 4.64 -9.32 -8.65
N LEU A 55 3.74 -9.44 -7.67
CA LEU A 55 3.70 -8.56 -6.50
C LEU A 55 4.17 -9.29 -5.22
N PRO A 56 4.91 -8.62 -4.32
CA PRO A 56 5.41 -7.25 -4.47
C PRO A 56 6.64 -7.14 -5.39
N ALA A 57 7.29 -8.26 -5.72
CA ALA A 57 8.34 -8.35 -6.73
C ALA A 57 8.56 -9.80 -7.15
N THR A 58 9.09 -10.02 -8.36
CA THR A 58 9.64 -11.31 -8.79
C THR A 58 11.16 -11.30 -8.74
N SER A 59 11.79 -12.47 -8.95
CA SER A 59 13.24 -12.56 -9.12
C SER A 59 13.76 -11.85 -10.39
N LYS A 60 12.87 -11.51 -11.34
CA LYS A 60 13.23 -10.69 -12.51
C LYS A 60 13.32 -9.21 -12.12
N ASP A 61 12.42 -8.75 -11.26
CA ASP A 61 12.35 -7.36 -10.80
C ASP A 61 13.40 -7.10 -9.70
N ASP A 62 13.65 -8.09 -8.85
CA ASP A 62 14.61 -8.02 -7.74
C ASP A 62 15.38 -9.35 -7.60
N PRO A 63 16.62 -9.44 -8.15
CA PRO A 63 17.47 -10.62 -7.99
C PRO A 63 17.75 -10.98 -6.52
N GLY A 64 17.67 -9.99 -5.62
CA GLY A 64 17.90 -10.13 -4.19
C GLY A 64 16.70 -10.68 -3.41
N ILE A 65 15.55 -10.92 -4.04
CA ILE A 65 14.31 -11.32 -3.35
C ILE A 65 14.44 -12.61 -2.51
N ARG A 66 15.40 -13.49 -2.87
CA ARG A 66 15.72 -14.71 -2.09
C ARG A 66 16.23 -14.40 -0.68
N ARG A 67 16.80 -13.21 -0.48
CA ARG A 67 17.30 -12.72 0.82
C ARG A 67 16.21 -12.05 1.65
N GLY A 68 15.02 -11.91 1.11
CA GLY A 68 13.88 -11.25 1.75
C GLY A 68 13.42 -10.00 1.00
N TYR A 69 12.48 -9.29 1.61
CA TYR A 69 11.73 -8.20 1.02
C TYR A 69 12.20 -6.85 1.56
N THR A 70 12.36 -5.86 0.69
CA THR A 70 12.68 -4.49 1.10
C THR A 70 11.48 -3.81 1.79
N LEU A 71 11.72 -2.71 2.51
CA LEU A 71 10.62 -1.92 3.07
C LEU A 71 9.64 -1.44 1.98
N ARG A 72 10.14 -1.03 0.81
CA ARG A 72 9.31 -0.67 -0.36
C ARG A 72 8.36 -1.81 -0.73
N GLN A 73 8.89 -3.02 -0.90
CA GLN A 73 8.10 -4.20 -1.24
C GLN A 73 7.08 -4.56 -0.15
N CYS A 74 7.42 -4.36 1.12
CA CYS A 74 6.50 -4.58 2.24
C CYS A 74 5.33 -3.58 2.21
N LEU A 75 5.60 -2.30 1.95
CA LEU A 75 4.58 -1.25 1.82
C LEU A 75 3.66 -1.51 0.62
N VAL A 76 4.23 -1.91 -0.52
CA VAL A 76 3.48 -2.30 -1.72
C VAL A 76 2.58 -3.49 -1.45
N LEU A 77 3.10 -4.54 -0.78
CA LEU A 77 2.31 -5.70 -0.41
C LEU A 77 1.16 -5.32 0.53
N SER A 78 1.43 -4.52 1.56
CA SER A 78 0.41 -4.05 2.50
C SER A 78 -0.72 -3.33 1.79
N ALA A 79 -0.39 -2.38 0.91
CA ALA A 79 -1.39 -1.66 0.14
C ALA A 79 -2.19 -2.57 -0.79
N THR A 80 -1.52 -3.52 -1.44
CA THR A 80 -2.18 -4.51 -2.30
C THR A 80 -3.22 -5.32 -1.53
N LEU A 81 -2.87 -5.76 -0.31
CA LEU A 81 -3.79 -6.53 0.54
C LEU A 81 -5.00 -5.69 0.96
N CYS A 82 -4.79 -4.44 1.40
CA CYS A 82 -5.88 -3.53 1.74
C CYS A 82 -6.82 -3.29 0.54
N LEU A 83 -6.27 -3.16 -0.67
CA LEU A 83 -7.05 -2.97 -1.89
C LEU A 83 -7.85 -4.23 -2.27
N ILE A 84 -7.32 -5.44 -2.07
CA ILE A 84 -8.06 -6.69 -2.31
C ILE A 84 -9.27 -6.79 -1.37
N ASP A 85 -9.13 -6.35 -0.12
CA ASP A 85 -10.23 -6.39 0.86
C ASP A 85 -11.37 -5.41 0.53
N THR A 86 -11.17 -4.51 -0.44
CA THR A 86 -12.25 -3.66 -1.00
C THR A 86 -13.12 -4.37 -2.06
N HIS A 87 -12.94 -5.68 -2.24
CA HIS A 87 -13.66 -6.51 -3.21
C HIS A 87 -13.40 -6.18 -4.70
N LEU A 88 -12.34 -5.45 -5.00
CA LEU A 88 -11.89 -5.21 -6.38
C LEU A 88 -11.32 -6.50 -7.00
N PRO A 89 -11.50 -6.72 -8.32
CA PRO A 89 -10.86 -7.83 -9.02
C PRO A 89 -9.33 -7.78 -8.88
N LEU A 90 -8.70 -8.94 -8.67
CA LEU A 90 -7.26 -9.01 -8.41
C LEU A 90 -6.39 -8.38 -9.52
N GLY A 91 -6.74 -8.59 -10.80
CA GLY A 91 -6.01 -7.99 -11.91
C GLY A 91 -6.03 -6.45 -11.85
N LEU A 92 -7.19 -5.87 -11.55
CA LEU A 92 -7.35 -4.43 -11.40
C LEU A 92 -6.55 -3.88 -10.22
N VAL A 93 -6.54 -4.59 -9.09
CA VAL A 93 -5.72 -4.21 -7.93
C VAL A 93 -4.23 -4.21 -8.30
N VAL A 94 -3.77 -5.22 -9.06
CA VAL A 94 -2.38 -5.29 -9.51
C VAL A 94 -2.02 -4.10 -10.38
N ASP A 95 -2.88 -3.75 -11.33
CA ASP A 95 -2.60 -2.64 -12.24
C ASP A 95 -2.64 -1.28 -11.52
N LEU A 96 -3.59 -1.08 -10.60
CA LEU A 96 -3.64 0.11 -9.74
C LEU A 96 -2.38 0.23 -8.89
N VAL A 97 -1.94 -0.85 -8.25
CA VAL A 97 -0.73 -0.83 -7.40
C VAL A 97 0.50 -0.50 -8.22
N LYS A 98 0.68 -1.12 -9.40
CA LYS A 98 1.84 -0.87 -10.27
C LYS A 98 1.84 0.57 -10.80
N ALA A 99 0.68 1.09 -11.21
CA ALA A 99 0.56 2.45 -11.71
C ALA A 99 0.80 3.51 -10.62
N ASN A 100 0.52 3.20 -9.35
CA ASN A 100 0.58 4.14 -8.23
C ASN A 100 1.69 3.82 -7.21
N GLU A 101 2.63 2.92 -7.53
CA GLU A 101 3.59 2.37 -6.57
C GLU A 101 4.33 3.48 -5.81
N ARG A 102 4.83 4.47 -6.54
CA ARG A 102 5.57 5.60 -5.98
C ARG A 102 4.76 6.36 -4.93
N GLU A 103 3.52 6.70 -5.26
CA GLU A 103 2.63 7.47 -4.37
C GLU A 103 2.17 6.63 -3.17
N ILE A 104 1.94 5.33 -3.37
CA ILE A 104 1.67 4.37 -2.28
C ILE A 104 2.83 4.36 -1.28
N VAL A 105 4.06 4.22 -1.78
CA VAL A 105 5.25 4.18 -0.92
C VAL A 105 5.46 5.53 -0.23
N ARG A 106 5.31 6.66 -0.96
CA ARG A 106 5.40 8.01 -0.37
C ARG A 106 4.39 8.19 0.77
N CYS A 107 3.11 7.90 0.52
CA CYS A 107 2.04 8.00 1.51
C CYS A 107 2.37 7.18 2.77
N GLY A 108 2.80 5.93 2.59
CA GLY A 108 3.17 5.06 3.70
C GLY A 108 4.32 5.63 4.53
N LEU A 109 5.36 6.16 3.89
CA LEU A 109 6.49 6.76 4.60
C LEU A 109 6.12 8.07 5.30
N ASP A 110 5.33 8.93 4.66
CA ASP A 110 4.85 10.18 5.27
C ASP A 110 4.05 9.88 6.55
N ALA A 111 3.21 8.83 6.54
CA ALA A 111 2.48 8.38 7.71
C ALA A 111 3.42 7.81 8.80
N ILE A 112 4.40 6.98 8.41
CA ILE A 112 5.41 6.44 9.34
C ILE A 112 6.18 7.56 10.05
N LYS A 113 6.66 8.55 9.29
CA LYS A 113 7.47 9.66 9.83
C LYS A 113 6.67 10.61 10.73
N ARG A 114 5.39 10.84 10.43
CA ARG A 114 4.49 11.64 11.29
C ARG A 114 4.10 10.92 12.59
N GLY A 115 4.14 9.59 12.60
CA GLY A 115 3.76 8.80 13.76
C GLY A 115 2.26 8.87 14.06
N ALA A 116 1.86 8.53 15.29
CA ALA A 116 0.44 8.47 15.69
C ALA A 116 -0.17 9.84 16.06
N VAL A 117 0.65 10.88 16.18
CA VAL A 117 0.28 12.17 16.76
C VAL A 117 -0.64 12.98 15.84
N ASP A 118 -0.57 12.76 14.53
CA ASP A 118 -1.27 13.58 13.54
C ASP A 118 -1.95 12.74 12.45
N LYS A 119 -2.93 11.92 12.88
CA LYS A 119 -3.73 11.07 11.96
C LYS A 119 -4.56 11.90 10.98
N GLU A 120 -4.93 13.13 11.36
CA GLU A 120 -5.78 14.01 10.55
C GLU A 120 -5.11 14.49 9.26
N GLN A 121 -3.77 14.58 9.25
CA GLN A 121 -2.99 14.94 8.05
C GLN A 121 -2.61 13.74 7.18
N ASP A 122 -3.08 12.52 7.50
CA ASP A 122 -2.80 11.34 6.69
C ASP A 122 -3.47 11.41 5.32
N ASP A 123 -2.72 11.02 4.30
CA ASP A 123 -3.25 10.83 2.96
C ASP A 123 -4.10 9.54 2.94
N LEU A 124 -5.35 9.66 2.52
CA LEU A 124 -6.26 8.56 2.21
C LEU A 124 -6.30 8.34 0.71
N ALA A 125 -6.24 7.09 0.28
CA ALA A 125 -6.43 6.73 -1.11
C ALA A 125 -7.93 6.63 -1.42
N VAL A 126 -8.37 7.25 -2.50
CA VAL A 126 -9.75 7.25 -2.98
C VAL A 126 -9.81 6.66 -4.38
N ILE A 127 -10.70 5.71 -4.55
CA ILE A 127 -10.98 5.03 -5.82
C ILE A 127 -12.42 5.32 -6.21
N VAL A 128 -12.62 5.95 -7.37
CA VAL A 128 -13.96 6.17 -7.92
C VAL A 128 -14.34 4.98 -8.78
N THR A 129 -15.25 4.13 -8.30
CA THR A 129 -15.55 2.85 -8.97
C THR A 129 -16.22 3.02 -10.33
N GLY A 130 -16.94 4.13 -10.54
CA GLY A 130 -17.51 4.50 -11.83
C GLY A 130 -16.46 4.78 -12.91
N GLU A 131 -15.24 5.17 -12.51
CA GLU A 131 -14.13 5.45 -13.43
C GLU A 131 -13.31 4.19 -13.75
N LEU A 132 -13.44 3.13 -12.95
CA LEU A 132 -12.77 1.85 -13.20
C LEU A 132 -13.27 1.16 -14.48
N TRP A 133 -14.43 1.55 -15.02
CA TRP A 133 -14.94 1.06 -16.30
C TRP A 133 -14.00 1.37 -17.46
N ALA A 134 -13.29 2.51 -17.42
CA ALA A 134 -12.29 2.87 -18.44
C ALA A 134 -11.06 1.94 -18.43
N ILE A 135 -10.84 1.19 -17.35
CA ILE A 135 -9.77 0.18 -17.23
C ILE A 135 -10.23 -1.17 -17.81
N LEU A 136 -11.53 -1.48 -17.72
CA LEU A 136 -12.11 -2.70 -18.26
C LEU A 136 -12.39 -2.62 -19.77
N ASP A 137 -12.60 -1.41 -20.31
CA ASP A 137 -12.82 -1.17 -21.73
C ASP A 137 -11.52 -0.70 -22.42
N ALA A 138 -10.83 -1.64 -23.08
CA ALA A 138 -9.60 -1.39 -23.82
C ALA A 138 -9.76 -0.36 -24.97
N ASN A 139 -10.99 -0.12 -25.46
CA ASN A 139 -11.25 0.82 -26.55
C ASN A 139 -11.62 2.24 -26.07
N ALA A 140 -12.02 2.39 -24.80
CA ALA A 140 -12.31 3.68 -24.18
C ALA A 140 -11.07 4.35 -23.57
N TYR A 141 -9.89 3.75 -23.76
CA TYR A 141 -8.59 4.24 -23.27
C TYR A 141 -8.15 5.51 -24.02
N SER A 142 -8.87 6.61 -23.80
CA SER A 142 -8.46 7.94 -24.21
C SER A 142 -7.63 8.60 -23.10
N SER A 143 -6.64 9.34 -23.54
CA SER A 143 -5.49 9.84 -22.79
C SER A 143 -5.86 10.91 -21.75
N SER A 144 -6.28 10.48 -20.55
CA SER A 144 -6.01 11.18 -19.28
C SER A 144 -6.25 10.23 -18.10
N GLU A 145 -5.29 9.33 -17.90
CA GLU A 145 -4.95 8.60 -16.66
C GLU A 145 -6.10 8.08 -15.77
N PRO A 146 -6.89 7.10 -16.27
CA PRO A 146 -7.93 6.42 -15.48
C PRO A 146 -7.40 5.54 -14.33
N MET A 147 -6.08 5.37 -14.20
CA MET A 147 -5.43 4.47 -13.24
C MET A 147 -4.81 5.19 -12.04
N ARG A 148 -5.45 6.25 -11.53
CA ARG A 148 -4.90 7.02 -10.41
C ARG A 148 -5.70 6.76 -9.14
N LEU A 149 -5.00 6.34 -8.09
CA LEU A 149 -5.49 6.56 -6.74
C LEU A 149 -5.50 8.07 -6.52
N ARG A 150 -6.68 8.63 -6.23
CA ARG A 150 -6.76 10.02 -5.77
C ARG A 150 -6.36 10.06 -4.29
N TRP A 151 -5.65 11.11 -3.89
CA TRP A 151 -5.18 11.26 -2.52
C TRP A 151 -5.85 12.47 -1.89
N ILE A 152 -6.50 12.26 -0.76
CA ILE A 152 -7.08 13.35 0.05
C ILE A 152 -6.53 13.29 1.46
N LYS A 153 -6.45 14.42 2.13
CA LYS A 153 -6.15 14.44 3.57
C LYS A 153 -7.33 13.89 4.35
N ARG A 154 -7.08 13.16 5.45
CA ARG A 154 -8.14 12.64 6.33
C ARG A 154 -9.03 13.75 6.87
N ASN A 155 -8.48 14.90 7.25
CA ASN A 155 -9.28 16.04 7.69
C ASN A 155 -10.14 16.67 6.58
N ALA A 156 -9.76 16.46 5.31
CA ALA A 156 -10.54 16.88 4.15
C ALA A 156 -11.60 15.83 3.77
N LEU A 157 -11.74 14.73 4.54
CA LEU A 157 -12.71 13.69 4.24
C LEU A 157 -14.12 14.26 4.20
N THR A 158 -14.49 15.17 5.11
CA THR A 158 -15.80 15.85 5.16
C THR A 158 -16.09 16.67 3.90
N ASP A 159 -15.04 17.17 3.24
CA ASP A 159 -15.12 17.99 2.04
C ASP A 159 -14.78 17.19 0.78
N ALA A 160 -14.61 15.87 0.89
CA ALA A 160 -14.26 15.00 -0.24
C ALA A 160 -15.32 14.99 -1.35
N TRP A 161 -16.50 15.54 -1.09
CA TRP A 161 -17.59 15.71 -2.05
C TRP A 161 -17.65 17.10 -2.67
N ALA A 162 -16.73 18.00 -2.30
CA ALA A 162 -16.60 19.32 -2.89
C ALA A 162 -15.79 19.28 -4.20
N GLU A 163 -16.08 20.21 -5.11
CA GLU A 163 -15.42 20.39 -6.42
C GLU A 163 -13.89 20.44 -6.31
N ALA A 164 -13.38 21.00 -5.22
CA ALA A 164 -11.95 21.17 -4.95
C ALA A 164 -11.16 19.84 -4.84
N CYS A 165 -11.83 18.70 -4.60
CA CYS A 165 -11.16 17.40 -4.47
C CYS A 165 -11.14 16.58 -5.77
N ASP A 166 -11.66 17.10 -6.90
CA ASP A 166 -11.78 16.36 -8.17
C ASP A 166 -12.50 15.01 -7.99
N LEU A 167 -13.46 14.94 -7.07
CA LEU A 167 -14.18 13.72 -6.70
C LEU A 167 -15.65 13.77 -7.12
N GLU A 168 -16.05 14.69 -7.99
CA GLU A 168 -17.47 14.91 -8.35
C GLU A 168 -18.07 13.84 -9.27
N ALA A 169 -17.23 13.04 -9.91
CA ALA A 169 -17.68 12.00 -10.84
C ALA A 169 -18.74 11.09 -10.20
N ARG A 170 -19.79 10.77 -10.97
CA ARG A 170 -20.85 9.87 -10.51
C ARG A 170 -20.28 8.47 -10.30
N GLY A 171 -20.52 7.87 -9.14
CA GLY A 171 -20.07 6.52 -8.82
C GLY A 171 -19.97 6.26 -7.32
N GLN A 172 -19.75 5.01 -6.94
CA GLN A 172 -19.37 4.68 -5.56
C GLN A 172 -17.88 5.01 -5.36
N ARG A 173 -17.51 5.35 -4.13
CA ARG A 173 -16.13 5.67 -3.77
C ARG A 173 -15.67 4.68 -2.73
N VAL A 174 -14.50 4.10 -2.97
CA VAL A 174 -13.80 3.25 -2.01
C VAL A 174 -12.67 4.07 -1.44
N ILE A 175 -12.63 4.21 -0.11
CA ILE A 175 -11.62 4.97 0.60
C ILE A 175 -10.77 3.98 1.39
N VAL A 176 -9.46 4.05 1.21
CA VAL A 176 -8.50 3.11 1.80
C VAL A 176 -7.42 3.88 2.53
N ASP A 177 -7.19 3.50 3.78
CA ASP A 177 -6.23 4.13 4.67
C ASP A 177 -4.86 3.43 4.59
N LEU A 178 -4.15 3.69 3.50
CA LEU A 178 -2.85 3.07 3.23
C LEU A 178 -1.76 3.57 4.19
N GLY A 179 -1.85 4.82 4.64
CA GLY A 179 -0.93 5.39 5.63
C GLY A 179 -1.04 4.70 6.99
N PHE A 180 -2.25 4.41 7.47
CA PHE A 180 -2.43 3.66 8.70
C PHE A 180 -1.92 2.21 8.58
N ALA A 181 -2.18 1.53 7.46
CA ALA A 181 -1.65 0.19 7.21
C ALA A 181 -0.10 0.18 7.23
N ALA A 182 0.53 1.18 6.60
CA ALA A 182 1.99 1.34 6.60
C ALA A 182 2.56 1.55 8.00
N ARG A 183 1.95 2.41 8.83
CA ARG A 183 2.34 2.60 10.24
C ARG A 183 2.20 1.33 11.05
N THR A 184 1.13 0.58 10.83
CA THR A 184 0.86 -0.69 11.52
C THR A 184 1.97 -1.70 11.22
N VAL A 185 2.26 -1.90 9.93
CA VAL A 185 3.33 -2.79 9.48
C VAL A 185 4.69 -2.33 10.00
N TRP A 186 5.01 -1.04 9.91
CA TRP A 186 6.27 -0.51 10.41
C TRP A 186 6.41 -0.64 11.92
N GLY A 187 5.37 -0.31 12.69
CA GLY A 187 5.36 -0.47 14.14
C GLY A 187 5.64 -1.91 14.55
N TRP A 188 5.05 -2.88 13.85
CA TRP A 188 5.33 -4.30 14.05
C TRP A 188 6.78 -4.69 13.73
N VAL A 189 7.33 -4.21 12.61
CA VAL A 189 8.72 -4.43 12.18
C VAL A 189 9.71 -3.81 13.18
N ALA A 190 9.47 -2.57 13.60
CA ALA A 190 10.34 -1.79 14.46
C ALA A 190 10.40 -2.35 15.89
N GLU A 191 9.25 -2.71 16.47
CA GLU A 191 9.17 -3.33 17.80
C GLU A 191 10.02 -4.60 17.88
N ARG A 192 10.01 -5.39 16.80
CA ARG A 192 10.77 -6.65 16.69
C ARG A 192 12.19 -6.48 16.16
N ARG A 193 12.61 -5.24 15.84
CA ARG A 193 13.93 -4.91 15.30
C ARG A 193 14.28 -5.74 14.05
N LEU A 194 13.28 -6.03 13.21
CA LEU A 194 13.46 -6.88 12.02
C LEU A 194 14.13 -6.12 10.86
N LEU A 195 14.06 -4.79 10.88
CA LEU A 195 14.79 -3.91 9.97
C LEU A 195 15.49 -2.80 10.79
N PRO A 196 16.62 -2.27 10.30
CA PRO A 196 17.24 -1.08 10.88
C PRO A 196 16.30 0.13 10.87
N GLY A 197 16.39 0.98 11.90
CA GLY A 197 15.50 2.16 12.02
C GLY A 197 15.70 3.22 10.93
N ASP A 198 16.89 3.28 10.35
CA ASP A 198 17.25 4.23 9.28
C ASP A 198 16.65 3.88 7.91
N GLN A 199 16.04 2.70 7.74
CA GLN A 199 15.50 2.25 6.45
C GLN A 199 14.38 3.16 5.94
N VAL A 200 13.60 3.77 6.83
CA VAL A 200 12.55 4.74 6.46
C VAL A 200 13.18 5.97 5.81
N ASP A 201 14.22 6.54 6.43
CA ASP A 201 14.89 7.73 5.92
C ASP A 201 15.67 7.45 4.63
N LEU A 202 16.34 6.30 4.55
CA LEU A 202 17.03 5.85 3.34
C LEU A 202 16.06 5.70 2.15
N LEU A 203 14.90 5.09 2.37
CA LEU A 203 13.89 4.94 1.32
C LEU A 203 13.26 6.29 0.93
N TYR A 204 13.05 7.18 1.90
CA TYR A 204 12.54 8.53 1.65
C TYR A 204 13.50 9.35 0.77
N ALA A 205 14.80 9.28 1.08
CA ALA A 205 15.84 9.92 0.28
C ALA A 205 15.90 9.35 -1.14
N ALA A 206 15.82 8.02 -1.28
CA ALA A 206 15.80 7.36 -2.58
C ALA A 206 14.61 7.81 -3.46
N LEU A 207 13.39 7.86 -2.90
CA LEU A 207 12.20 8.34 -3.61
C LEU A 207 12.30 9.81 -4.01
N SER A 208 12.98 10.63 -3.20
CA SER A 208 13.21 12.04 -3.51
C SER A 208 14.16 12.18 -4.70
N ALA A 209 15.26 11.42 -4.72
CA ALA A 209 16.20 11.38 -5.84
C ALA A 209 15.55 10.86 -7.14
N GLU A 210 14.66 9.85 -7.05
CA GLU A 210 13.85 9.38 -8.19
C GLU A 210 12.95 10.48 -8.77
N LYS A 211 12.59 11.53 -8.00
CA LYS A 211 11.82 12.67 -8.52
C LYS A 211 12.67 13.56 -9.42
N GLU A 212 13.91 13.76 -9.01
CA GLU A 212 14.84 14.70 -9.63
C GLU A 212 15.40 14.15 -10.94
N GLY A 213 15.57 12.82 -11.05
CA GLY A 213 16.03 12.15 -12.28
C GLY A 213 14.96 11.93 -13.36
N LEU A 214 13.70 12.27 -13.10
CA LEU A 214 12.58 12.22 -14.06
C LEU A 214 12.26 13.60 -14.68
N ARG A 215 13.14 14.59 -14.50
CA ARG A 215 13.05 15.92 -15.14
C ARG A 215 13.98 16.05 -16.34
#